data_AF-A0A921BH15-F1
#
_entry.id   AF-A0A921BH15-F1
#
_cell.length_a   1.000
_cell.length_b   1.000
_cell.length_c   1.000
_cell.angle_alpha   90.00
_cell.angle_beta   90.00
_cell.angle_gamma   90.00
#
_symmetry.space_group_name_H-M   'P 1'
#
loop_
_entity.id
_entity.type
_entity.pdbx_description
1 polymer ?
#
loop_
_entity_poly.entity_id
_entity_poly.type
_entity_poly.pdbx_seq_one_letter_code
_entity_poly.pdbx_strand_id
1 'polypeptide(L)'
;MGVTTILRNRWILIGFARDVSPEDEDLLRNFVGECFPAGLGPTLALQTCLFTNSPDGHFILDRHPDYPQVSMAAGFPGHGFKFASVVGDIMADLVEQKDNYYDLNLFKLSRFQNVERYES
;
A
#
# COMPACT_ATOMS: atom_id res chain seq x y z
N MET A 1 2.39 -19.67 -40.80
CA MET A 1 1.07 -19.56 -40.14
C MET A 1 1.15 -20.29 -38.82
N GLY A 2 0.74 -19.64 -37.72
CA GLY A 2 0.35 -20.31 -36.47
C GLY A 2 1.44 -20.52 -35.43
N VAL A 3 1.76 -19.48 -34.65
CA VAL A 3 2.13 -19.68 -33.24
C VAL A 3 1.07 -18.96 -32.41
N THR A 4 0.01 -19.68 -32.09
CA THR A 4 -0.93 -19.28 -31.03
C THR A 4 -0.64 -20.21 -29.86
N THR A 5 0.20 -19.75 -28.93
CA THR A 5 0.29 -20.37 -27.61
C THR A 5 -0.35 -19.40 -26.61
N ILE A 6 -1.63 -19.63 -26.39
CA ILE A 6 -2.37 -19.10 -25.25
C ILE A 6 -1.89 -19.89 -24.03
N LEU A 7 -1.22 -19.23 -23.10
CA LEU A 7 -1.19 -19.65 -21.69
C LEU A 7 -1.82 -18.57 -20.84
N ARG A 8 -3.16 -18.52 -20.93
CA ARG A 8 -4.05 -18.14 -19.83
C ARG A 8 -3.86 -19.18 -18.74
N ASN A 9 -3.34 -18.77 -17.58
CA ASN A 9 -3.69 -19.24 -16.23
C ASN A 9 -2.55 -18.91 -15.26
N ARG A 10 -2.59 -17.73 -14.66
CA ARG A 10 -1.71 -17.35 -13.55
C ARG A 10 -2.55 -16.86 -12.37
N TRP A 11 -3.47 -17.72 -11.93
CA TRP A 11 -4.34 -17.47 -10.76
C TRP A 11 -4.17 -18.51 -9.65
N ILE A 12 -3.15 -19.38 -9.69
CA ILE A 12 -2.99 -20.51 -8.75
C ILE A 12 -1.64 -20.49 -7.98
N LEU A 13 -0.87 -19.39 -8.01
CA LEU A 13 0.29 -19.22 -7.12
C LEU A 13 0.23 -17.83 -6.49
N ILE A 14 -0.19 -17.75 -5.23
CA ILE A 14 -0.32 -16.51 -4.45
C ILE A 14 1.10 -16.04 -4.06
N GLY A 15 1.82 -15.50 -5.02
CA GLY A 15 3.10 -14.82 -4.81
C GLY A 15 3.13 -13.56 -5.65
N PHE A 16 3.26 -12.40 -5.00
CA PHE A 16 3.64 -11.18 -5.70
C PHE A 16 5.04 -11.42 -6.28
N ALA A 17 5.21 -11.28 -7.60
CA ALA A 17 6.55 -11.32 -8.21
C ALA A 17 7.39 -10.21 -7.59
N ARG A 18 8.51 -10.57 -6.98
CA ARG A 18 9.43 -9.62 -6.32
C ARG A 18 10.73 -9.43 -7.09
N ASP A 19 10.95 -10.23 -8.13
CA ASP A 19 12.06 -10.05 -9.05
C ASP A 19 11.83 -8.78 -9.86
N VAL A 20 12.92 -8.05 -10.11
CA VAL A 20 12.94 -6.86 -10.95
C VAL A 20 13.20 -7.29 -12.39
N SER A 21 12.46 -6.73 -13.33
CA SER A 21 12.59 -7.01 -14.76
C SER A 21 13.28 -5.87 -15.51
N PRO A 22 13.91 -6.13 -16.68
CA PRO A 22 14.40 -5.07 -17.55
C PRO A 22 13.31 -4.06 -17.93
N GLU A 23 12.07 -4.53 -18.10
CA GLU A 23 10.93 -3.68 -18.43
C GLU A 23 10.60 -2.68 -17.30
N ASP A 24 10.77 -3.06 -16.03
CA ASP A 24 10.61 -2.16 -14.88
C ASP A 24 11.64 -1.03 -14.90
N GLU A 25 12.88 -1.36 -15.28
CA GLU A 25 13.97 -0.39 -15.40
C GLU A 25 13.73 0.59 -16.55
N ASP A 26 13.34 0.08 -17.73
CA ASP A 26 13.09 0.89 -18.92
C ASP A 26 12.03 1.97 -18.68
N LEU A 27 10.96 1.65 -17.95
CA LEU A 27 9.92 2.62 -17.56
C LEU A 27 10.50 3.79 -16.76
N LEU A 28 11.33 3.51 -15.77
CA LEU A 28 11.97 4.53 -14.92
C LEU A 28 12.99 5.35 -15.72
N ARG A 29 13.80 4.69 -16.55
CA ARG A 29 14.84 5.34 -17.36
C ARG A 29 14.25 6.27 -18.42
N ASN A 30 13.15 5.87 -19.06
CA ASN A 30 12.46 6.74 -20.02
C ASN A 30 11.96 8.03 -19.35
N PHE A 31 11.29 7.91 -18.20
CA PHE A 31 10.82 9.09 -17.45
C PHE A 31 11.97 10.00 -16.99
N VAL A 32 13.05 9.42 -16.47
CA VAL A 32 14.25 10.18 -16.08
C VAL A 32 14.90 10.85 -17.29
N GLY A 33 14.98 10.19 -18.44
CA GLY A 33 15.53 10.75 -19.67
C GLY A 33 14.75 11.96 -20.18
N GLU A 34 13.43 11.96 -20.04
CA GLU A 34 12.56 13.09 -20.41
C GLU A 34 12.66 14.26 -19.42
N CYS A 35 12.66 13.97 -18.11
CA CYS A 35 12.58 14.99 -17.07
C CYS A 35 13.96 15.52 -16.63
N PHE A 36 14.97 14.65 -16.58
CA PHE A 36 16.31 14.91 -16.07
C PHE A 36 17.40 14.24 -16.93
N PRO A 37 17.64 14.70 -18.18
CA PRO A 37 18.57 14.05 -19.11
C PRO A 37 19.99 13.86 -18.55
N ALA A 38 20.48 14.84 -17.78
CA ALA A 38 21.80 14.77 -17.13
C ALA A 38 21.87 13.73 -15.99
N GLY A 39 20.71 13.25 -15.50
CA GLY A 39 20.58 12.24 -14.46
C GLY A 39 20.54 10.79 -14.97
N LEU A 40 20.61 10.56 -16.28
CA LEU A 40 20.46 9.23 -16.90
C LEU A 40 21.74 8.37 -16.83
N GLY A 41 22.38 8.31 -15.66
CA GLY A 41 23.52 7.43 -15.39
C GLY A 41 23.14 5.94 -15.33
N PRO A 42 24.09 5.03 -15.07
CA PRO A 42 23.81 3.62 -14.87
C PRO A 42 22.94 3.39 -13.63
N THR A 43 22.03 2.42 -13.67
CA THR A 43 21.21 2.02 -12.52
C THR A 43 22.09 1.32 -11.49
N LEU A 44 22.15 1.85 -10.27
CA LEU A 44 22.97 1.29 -9.18
C LEU A 44 22.26 0.14 -8.45
N ALA A 45 20.94 0.27 -8.30
CA ALA A 45 20.09 -0.72 -7.67
C ALA A 45 18.64 -0.56 -8.15
N LEU A 46 17.95 -1.69 -8.28
CA LEU A 46 16.53 -1.75 -8.58
C LEU A 46 15.90 -2.75 -7.59
N GLN A 47 14.78 -2.38 -6.97
CA GLN A 47 14.15 -3.16 -5.91
C GLN A 47 12.62 -3.06 -6.04
N THR A 48 11.93 -4.17 -5.79
CA THR A 48 10.46 -4.22 -5.71
C THR A 48 10.00 -3.98 -4.28
N CYS A 49 9.03 -3.07 -4.10
CA CYS A 49 8.37 -2.79 -2.83
C CYS A 49 6.89 -3.21 -2.87
N LEU A 50 6.24 -3.29 -1.72
CA LEU A 50 4.82 -3.65 -1.59
C LEU A 50 4.03 -2.50 -1.00
N PHE A 51 2.86 -2.24 -1.57
CA PHE A 51 1.83 -1.39 -0.98
C PHE A 51 0.65 -2.23 -0.53
N THR A 52 0.03 -1.82 0.57
CA THR A 52 -1.24 -2.39 1.03
C THR A 52 -2.28 -1.30 0.95
N ASN A 53 -3.10 -1.34 -0.09
CA ASN A 53 -4.07 -0.29 -0.37
C ASN A 53 -5.37 -0.56 0.39
N SER A 54 -5.87 0.44 1.11
CA SER A 54 -7.28 0.51 1.46
C SER A 54 -8.12 0.87 0.22
N PRO A 55 -9.43 0.57 0.20
CA PRO A 55 -10.29 0.86 -0.95
C PRO A 55 -10.37 2.34 -1.35
N ASP A 56 -10.22 3.25 -0.39
CA ASP A 56 -10.33 4.70 -0.60
C ASP A 56 -8.98 5.44 -0.60
N GLY A 57 -7.87 4.73 -0.44
CA GLY A 57 -6.54 5.33 -0.38
C GLY A 57 -6.19 6.04 0.94
N HIS A 58 -7.04 5.93 1.97
CA HIS A 58 -6.80 6.47 3.30
C HIS A 58 -6.40 5.38 4.31
N PHE A 59 -5.60 5.73 5.32
CA PHE A 59 -5.15 4.78 6.33
C PHE A 59 -6.33 4.24 7.16
N ILE A 60 -6.08 3.15 7.87
CA ILE A 60 -6.97 2.68 8.93
C ILE A 60 -6.19 2.80 10.24
N LEU A 61 -6.64 3.69 11.11
CA LEU A 61 -6.08 3.96 12.44
C LEU A 61 -7.23 3.85 13.44
N ASP A 62 -7.40 2.69 14.06
CA ASP A 62 -8.57 2.45 14.91
C ASP A 62 -8.36 1.30 15.89
N ARG A 63 -9.33 1.09 16.78
CA ARG A 63 -9.43 -0.12 17.59
C ARG A 63 -10.41 -1.10 16.96
N HIS A 64 -10.18 -2.40 17.18
CA HIS A 64 -11.09 -3.41 16.67
C HIS A 64 -12.46 -3.27 17.37
N PRO A 65 -13.59 -3.27 16.63
CA PRO A 65 -14.92 -3.03 17.21
C PRO A 65 -15.30 -4.04 18.29
N ASP A 66 -14.97 -5.32 18.07
CA ASP A 66 -15.30 -6.41 19.02
C ASP A 66 -14.18 -6.75 20.02
N TYR A 67 -12.96 -6.25 19.79
CA TYR A 67 -11.78 -6.60 20.59
C TYR A 67 -11.05 -5.33 21.00
N PRO A 68 -11.51 -4.64 22.06
CA PRO A 68 -10.97 -3.34 22.43
C PRO A 68 -9.45 -3.37 22.69
N GLN A 69 -8.90 -4.48 23.16
CA GLN A 69 -7.45 -4.63 23.37
C GLN A 69 -6.61 -4.63 22.08
N VAL A 70 -7.23 -4.66 20.89
CA VAL A 70 -6.56 -4.66 19.60
C VAL A 70 -6.65 -3.29 18.96
N SER A 71 -5.50 -2.67 18.70
CA SER A 71 -5.37 -1.43 17.92
C SER A 71 -4.75 -1.75 16.55
N MET A 72 -5.18 -1.06 15.50
CA MET A 72 -4.83 -1.33 14.12
C MET A 72 -4.27 -0.08 13.45
N ALA A 73 -3.13 -0.24 12.77
CA ALA A 73 -2.60 0.68 11.79
C ALA A 73 -2.39 -0.09 10.48
N ALA A 74 -3.24 0.13 9.48
CA ALA A 74 -3.24 -0.67 8.25
C ALA A 74 -3.65 0.12 7.01
N GLY A 75 -3.52 -0.50 5.82
CA GLY A 75 -4.00 0.07 4.57
C GLY A 75 -3.23 1.32 4.13
N PHE A 76 -1.89 1.25 4.15
CA PHE A 76 -1.01 2.35 3.72
C PHE A 76 -0.66 2.25 2.22
N PRO A 77 -1.23 3.10 1.34
CA PRO A 77 -1.12 2.98 -0.12
C PRO A 77 0.19 3.55 -0.70
N GLY A 78 1.32 3.23 -0.08
CA GLY A 78 2.64 3.70 -0.52
C GLY A 78 3.04 5.10 -0.11
N HIS A 79 2.17 5.81 0.63
CA HIS A 79 2.47 7.15 1.16
C HIS A 79 2.54 7.21 2.69
N GLY A 80 2.35 6.08 3.38
CA GLY A 80 2.30 5.99 4.85
C GLY A 80 3.60 6.36 5.56
N PHE A 81 4.76 6.10 4.95
CA PHE A 81 6.05 6.26 5.62
C PHE A 81 6.30 7.68 6.12
N LYS A 82 5.88 8.72 5.36
CA LYS A 82 6.07 10.12 5.77
C LYS A 82 5.28 10.48 7.05
N PHE A 83 4.28 9.68 7.41
CA PHE A 83 3.44 9.86 8.60
C PHE A 83 3.82 8.91 9.74
N ALA A 84 4.85 8.08 9.58
CA ALA A 84 5.17 7.02 10.55
C ALA A 84 5.33 7.54 11.98
N SER A 85 5.95 8.71 12.17
CA SER A 85 6.12 9.33 13.49
C SER A 85 4.79 9.69 14.14
N VAL A 86 3.94 10.46 13.45
CA VAL A 86 2.64 10.89 14.00
C VAL A 86 1.66 9.72 14.15
N VAL A 87 1.72 8.73 13.25
CA VAL A 87 0.97 7.48 13.39
C VAL A 87 1.43 6.74 14.65
N GLY A 88 2.73 6.70 14.94
CA GLY A 88 3.25 6.11 16.18
C GLY A 88 2.64 6.74 17.43
N ASP A 89 2.60 8.07 17.50
CA ASP A 89 1.99 8.81 18.61
C ASP A 89 0.48 8.51 18.74
N ILE A 90 -0.25 8.56 17.63
CA ILE A 90 -1.69 8.21 17.58
C ILE A 90 -1.93 6.79 18.09
N MET A 91 -1.11 5.83 17.64
CA MET A 91 -1.26 4.43 18.03
C MET A 91 -0.91 4.21 19.50
N ALA A 92 0.02 4.98 20.08
CA ALA A 92 0.30 4.95 21.51
C ALA A 92 -0.91 5.40 22.33
N ASP A 93 -1.53 6.53 21.95
CA ASP A 93 -2.75 7.02 22.61
C ASP A 93 -3.92 6.03 22.47
N LEU A 94 -4.10 5.42 21.30
CA LEU A 94 -5.14 4.39 21.08
C LEU A 94 -4.94 3.16 21.98
N VAL A 95 -3.70 2.70 22.15
CA VAL A 95 -3.35 1.55 23.01
C VAL A 95 -3.57 1.90 24.48
N GLU A 96 -3.17 3.09 24.91
CA GLU A 96 -3.35 3.59 26.28
C GLU A 96 -4.78 4.05 26.58
N GLN A 97 -5.66 4.04 25.58
CA GLN A 97 -7.06 4.49 25.66
C GLN A 97 -7.19 5.95 26.09
N LYS A 98 -6.26 6.78 25.63
CA LYS A 98 -6.27 8.22 25.82
C LYS A 98 -7.04 8.89 24.70
N ASP A 99 -7.57 10.08 24.99
CA ASP A 99 -8.06 10.96 23.96
C ASP A 99 -6.92 11.34 23.02
N ASN A 100 -7.15 11.16 21.72
CA ASN A 100 -6.19 11.57 20.71
C ASN A 100 -6.33 13.07 20.44
N TYR A 101 -5.20 13.76 20.28
CA TYR A 101 -5.18 15.16 19.86
C TYR A 101 -5.72 15.36 18.44
N TYR A 102 -5.58 14.35 17.57
CA TYR A 102 -5.95 14.40 16.16
C TYR A 102 -7.38 13.90 15.91
N ASP A 103 -8.07 14.51 14.95
CA ASP A 103 -9.34 13.97 14.42
C ASP A 103 -9.06 12.74 13.54
N LEU A 104 -9.50 11.58 14.00
CA LEU A 104 -9.29 10.30 13.33
C LEU A 104 -10.50 9.83 12.50
N ASN A 105 -11.56 10.64 12.36
CA ASN A 105 -12.81 10.22 11.70
C ASN A 105 -12.58 9.66 10.28
N LEU A 106 -11.68 10.28 9.50
CA LEU A 106 -11.31 9.82 8.16
C LEU A 106 -10.63 8.44 8.16
N PHE A 107 -9.98 8.07 9.27
CA PHE A 107 -9.17 6.85 9.39
C PHE A 107 -9.87 5.72 10.15
N LYS A 108 -11.10 5.94 10.62
CA LYS A 108 -11.90 4.91 11.30
C LYS A 108 -12.22 3.74 10.37
N LEU A 109 -12.25 2.53 10.92
CA LEU A 109 -12.63 1.33 10.16
C LEU A 109 -14.12 1.38 9.77
N SER A 110 -14.95 2.00 10.62
CA SER A 110 -16.39 2.10 10.44
C SER A 110 -16.83 2.80 9.16
N ARG A 111 -15.96 3.61 8.53
CA ARG A 111 -16.24 4.24 7.23
C ARG A 111 -16.52 3.23 6.12
N PHE A 112 -16.08 1.97 6.27
CA PHE A 112 -16.36 0.87 5.34
C PHE A 112 -17.53 -0.03 5.76
N GLN A 113 -18.09 0.13 6.96
CA GLN A 113 -19.12 -0.77 7.49
C GLN A 113 -20.49 -0.61 6.81
N ASN A 114 -20.66 0.39 5.94
CA ASN A 114 -21.85 0.60 5.10
C ASN A 114 -21.66 0.17 3.64
N VAL A 115 -20.52 -0.42 3.29
CA VAL A 115 -20.31 -1.02 1.96
C VAL A 115 -20.88 -2.43 2.05
N GLU A 116 -22.00 -2.67 1.36
CA GLU A 116 -22.65 -3.99 1.29
C GLU A 116 -21.59 -5.08 1.16
N ARG A 117 -21.65 -6.04 2.09
CA ARG A 117 -20.80 -7.20 2.14
C ARG A 117 -20.95 -7.92 0.79
N TYR A 118 -20.02 -7.70 -0.15
CA TYR A 118 -19.98 -8.42 -1.41
C TYR A 118 -19.65 -9.88 -1.07
N GLU A 119 -20.67 -10.66 -0.72
CA GLU A 119 -20.64 -12.10 -0.74
C GLU A 119 -20.69 -12.56 -2.20
N SER A 120 -19.64 -13.23 -2.66
CA SER A 120 -19.66 -14.36 -3.60
C SER A 120 -18.30 -15.03 -3.58
#